data_AF-A0A931N2B7-F1
#
_entry.id   AF-A0A931N2B7-F1
#
_cell.length_a   1.000
_cell.length_b   1.000
_cell.length_c   1.000
_cell.angle_alpha   90.00
_cell.angle_beta   90.00
_cell.angle_gamma   90.00
#
_symmetry.space_group_name_H-M   'P 1'
#
loop_
_entity.id
_entity.type
_entity.pdbx_description
1 polymer ?
#
loop_
_entity_poly.entity_id
_entity_poly.type
_entity_poly.pdbx_seq_one_letter_code
_entity_poly.pdbx_strand_id
1 'polypeptide(L)'
;MLPAKELIIAACRGLPHDNHPMLDAAGELARLHEIRERAPRFDVSKLDRRRTQLVRAVDRWITLVTPIPYESVGAEDETVGRVVDRLAELVAQTHSPIPDPPDVSSAEAWMRVSEVADSYQGLVDGLRAGTC
;
A
#
# COMPACT_ATOMS: atom_id res chain seq x y z
N MET A 1 4.47 5.60 -15.64
CA MET A 1 4.97 4.21 -15.45
C MET A 1 4.48 3.72 -14.10
N LEU A 2 4.22 2.41 -13.95
CA LEU A 2 3.89 1.83 -12.64
C LEU A 2 5.14 1.85 -11.72
N PRO A 3 5.03 2.27 -10.45
CA PRO A 3 6.16 2.29 -9.52
C PRO A 3 6.55 0.87 -9.09
N ALA A 4 7.85 0.63 -8.88
CA ALA A 4 8.35 -0.62 -8.31
C ALA A 4 8.02 -0.71 -6.80
N LYS A 5 8.05 -1.93 -6.24
CA LYS A 5 7.73 -2.18 -4.83
C LYS A 5 8.54 -1.32 -3.86
N GLU A 6 9.82 -1.07 -4.15
CA GLU A 6 10.72 -0.28 -3.31
C GLU A 6 10.24 1.17 -3.19
N LEU A 7 9.69 1.74 -4.27
CA LEU A 7 9.15 3.10 -4.27
C LEU A 7 7.86 3.19 -3.46
N ILE A 8 7.00 2.16 -3.49
CA ILE A 8 5.82 2.11 -2.62
C ILE A 8 6.25 2.07 -1.16
N ILE A 9 7.19 1.18 -0.79
CA ILE A 9 7.70 1.08 0.59
C ILE A 9 8.31 2.42 1.03
N ALA A 10 9.10 3.06 0.17
CA ALA A 10 9.69 4.36 0.46
C ALA A 10 8.63 5.45 0.71
N ALA A 11 7.59 5.50 -0.13
CA ALA A 11 6.48 6.43 0.04
C ALA A 11 5.67 6.18 1.32
N CYS A 12 5.40 4.91 1.66
CA CYS A 12 4.76 4.54 2.93
C CYS A 12 5.59 4.97 4.15
N ARG A 13 6.92 4.97 4.04
CA ARG A 13 7.84 5.49 5.08
C ARG A 13 7.92 7.03 5.11
N GLY A 14 7.18 7.72 4.24
CA GLY A 14 7.22 9.18 4.14
C GLY A 14 8.48 9.74 3.47
N LEU A 15 9.23 8.91 2.73
CA LEU A 15 10.39 9.39 1.98
C LEU A 15 9.95 10.24 0.77
N PRO A 16 10.71 11.28 0.40
CA PRO A 16 10.40 12.08 -0.77
C PRO A 16 10.35 11.25 -2.05
N HIS A 17 9.38 11.54 -2.91
CA HIS A 17 9.22 10.95 -4.23
C HIS A 17 8.64 11.98 -5.19
N ASP A 18 8.67 11.68 -6.48
CA ASP A 18 7.98 12.50 -7.48
C ASP A 18 6.47 12.54 -7.20
N ASN A 19 5.75 13.57 -7.69
CA ASN A 19 4.30 13.75 -7.55
C ASN A 19 3.51 12.68 -8.35
N HIS A 20 3.73 11.40 -8.03
CA HIS A 20 3.13 10.26 -8.67
C HIS A 20 1.91 9.82 -7.85
N PRO A 21 0.71 9.72 -8.46
CA PRO A 21 -0.55 9.56 -7.73
C PRO A 21 -0.61 8.29 -6.86
N MET A 22 0.04 7.20 -7.28
CA MET A 22 0.14 5.99 -6.46
C MET A 22 1.06 6.16 -5.24
N LEU A 23 2.14 6.95 -5.36
CA LEU A 23 3.07 7.17 -4.27
C LEU A 23 2.45 8.11 -3.24
N ASP A 24 1.78 9.17 -3.70
CA ASP A 24 0.98 10.06 -2.85
C ASP A 24 -0.09 9.26 -2.06
N ALA A 25 -0.82 8.38 -2.76
CA ALA A 25 -1.82 7.54 -2.13
C ALA A 25 -1.22 6.55 -1.11
N ALA A 26 -0.08 5.92 -1.43
CA ALA A 26 0.60 4.99 -0.53
C ALA A 26 1.07 5.69 0.76
N GLY A 27 1.70 6.86 0.64
CA GLY A 27 2.13 7.66 1.78
C GLY A 27 0.95 8.17 2.63
N GLU A 28 -0.17 8.52 2.01
CA GLU A 28 -1.37 8.92 2.73
C GLU A 28 -2.06 7.74 3.43
N LEU A 29 -2.12 6.57 2.79
CA LEU A 29 -2.64 5.34 3.40
C LEU A 29 -1.84 4.96 4.66
N ALA A 30 -0.51 5.04 4.60
CA ALA A 30 0.35 4.76 5.75
C ALA A 30 0.05 5.71 6.92
N ARG A 31 -0.07 7.02 6.64
CA ARG A 31 -0.47 8.02 7.64
C ARG A 31 -1.85 7.75 8.22
N LEU A 32 -2.82 7.32 7.43
CA LEU A 32 -4.16 6.97 7.94
C LEU A 32 -4.10 5.79 8.91
N HIS A 33 -3.27 4.79 8.63
CA HIS A 33 -3.06 3.64 9.52
C HIS A 33 -2.38 4.05 10.83
N GLU A 34 -1.35 4.90 10.76
CA GLU A 34 -0.72 5.47 11.96
C GLU A 34 -1.70 6.29 12.82
N ILE A 35 -2.55 7.11 12.20
CA ILE A 35 -3.57 7.90 12.90
C ILE A 35 -4.60 6.96 13.53
N ARG A 36 -5.02 5.91 12.82
CA ARG A 36 -6.00 4.93 13.31
C ARG A 36 -5.52 4.21 14.56
N GLU A 37 -4.25 3.82 14.61
CA GLU A 37 -3.66 3.17 15.80
C GLU A 37 -3.67 4.09 17.03
N ARG A 38 -3.56 5.41 16.82
CA ARG A 38 -3.47 6.41 17.90
C ARG A 38 -4.82 7.04 18.26
N ALA A 39 -5.81 6.98 17.37
CA ALA A 39 -7.08 7.69 17.52
C ALA A 39 -8.09 6.92 18.42
N PRO A 40 -8.80 7.63 19.32
CA PRO A 40 -9.98 7.08 19.98
C PRO A 40 -11.06 6.70 18.95
N ARG A 41 -11.86 5.66 19.27
CA ARG A 41 -12.81 4.99 18.37
C ARG A 41 -13.85 5.88 17.65
N PHE A 42 -13.98 7.16 18.02
CA PHE A 42 -15.03 8.06 17.53
C PHE A 42 -14.77 8.71 16.15
N ASP A 43 -13.55 8.67 15.57
CA ASP A 43 -13.25 9.24 14.24
C ASP A 43 -12.89 8.19 13.17
N VAL A 44 -13.06 6.90 13.48
CA VAL A 44 -12.65 5.76 12.62
C VAL A 44 -13.40 5.75 11.29
N SER A 45 -14.68 6.15 11.27
CA SER A 45 -15.50 6.13 10.05
C SER A 45 -15.01 7.09 8.96
N LYS A 46 -14.45 8.25 9.34
CA LYS A 46 -13.86 9.20 8.38
C LYS A 46 -12.55 8.67 7.82
N LEU A 47 -11.72 8.08 8.67
CA LEU A 47 -10.47 7.43 8.27
C LEU A 47 -10.74 6.28 7.30
N ASP A 48 -11.73 5.43 7.60
CA ASP A 48 -12.15 4.32 6.75
C ASP A 48 -12.66 4.82 5.39
N ARG A 49 -13.49 5.86 5.38
CA ARG A 49 -13.97 6.47 4.12
C ARG A 49 -12.80 6.99 3.28
N ARG A 50 -11.83 7.67 3.88
CA ARG A 50 -10.68 8.20 3.16
C ARG A 50 -9.78 7.07 2.64
N ARG A 51 -9.53 6.04 3.45
CA ARG A 51 -8.81 4.82 3.04
C ARG A 51 -9.46 4.18 1.82
N THR A 52 -10.78 3.95 1.85
CA THR A 52 -11.50 3.38 0.70
C THR A 52 -11.41 4.27 -0.54
N GLN A 53 -11.42 5.59 -0.39
CA GLN A 53 -11.26 6.52 -1.51
C GLN A 53 -9.88 6.41 -2.16
N LEU A 54 -8.82 6.30 -1.36
CA LEU A 54 -7.44 6.15 -1.82
C LEU A 54 -7.22 4.81 -2.52
N VAL A 55 -7.70 3.71 -1.93
CA VAL A 55 -7.66 2.37 -2.56
C VAL A 55 -8.30 2.42 -3.96
N ARG A 56 -9.52 2.95 -4.05
CA ARG A 56 -10.22 3.09 -5.34
C ARG A 56 -9.53 4.06 -6.29
N ALA A 57 -8.80 5.06 -5.80
CA ALA A 57 -8.05 5.98 -6.63
C ALA A 57 -6.85 5.29 -7.27
N VAL A 58 -6.14 4.44 -6.52
CA VAL A 58 -5.09 3.57 -7.06
C VAL A 58 -5.67 2.62 -8.11
N ASP A 59 -6.76 1.92 -7.80
CA ASP A 59 -7.38 0.99 -8.76
C ASP A 59 -7.79 1.68 -10.07
N ARG A 60 -8.45 2.86 -9.97
CA ARG A 60 -8.80 3.66 -11.15
C ARG A 60 -7.57 4.10 -11.93
N TRP A 61 -6.50 4.50 -11.25
CA TRP A 61 -5.26 4.89 -11.91
C TRP A 61 -4.67 3.71 -12.69
N ILE A 62 -4.62 2.52 -12.09
CA ILE A 62 -4.16 1.30 -12.77
C ILE A 62 -4.96 1.08 -14.05
N THR A 63 -6.29 1.09 -13.98
CA THR A 63 -7.17 0.93 -15.15
C THR A 63 -6.88 1.96 -16.26
N LEU A 64 -6.46 3.18 -15.91
CA LEU A 64 -6.14 4.22 -16.89
C LEU A 64 -4.76 4.03 -17.54
N VAL A 65 -3.80 3.40 -16.84
CA VAL A 65 -2.40 3.28 -17.30
C VAL A 65 -2.03 1.89 -17.79
N THR A 66 -2.91 0.90 -17.65
CA THR A 66 -2.72 -0.46 -18.16
C THR A 66 -3.70 -0.78 -19.28
N PRO A 67 -3.25 -1.43 -20.37
CA PRO A 67 -4.11 -1.76 -21.51
C PRO A 67 -5.10 -2.91 -21.24
N ILE A 68 -4.96 -3.63 -20.12
CA ILE A 68 -5.79 -4.78 -19.76
C ILE A 68 -6.78 -4.40 -18.66
N PRO A 69 -8.07 -4.78 -18.79
CA PRO A 69 -9.04 -4.63 -17.71
C PRO A 69 -8.59 -5.39 -16.47
N TYR A 70 -8.49 -4.69 -15.34
CA TYR A 70 -8.05 -5.25 -14.06
C TYR A 70 -8.81 -6.52 -13.62
N GLU A 71 -10.07 -6.64 -14.05
CA GLU A 71 -10.97 -7.75 -13.76
C GLU A 71 -10.45 -9.12 -14.25
N SER A 72 -9.45 -9.16 -15.14
CA SER A 72 -8.85 -10.42 -15.62
C SER A 72 -7.59 -10.85 -14.86
N VAL A 73 -7.16 -10.13 -13.82
CA VAL A 73 -5.79 -10.25 -13.25
C VAL A 73 -5.75 -10.65 -11.78
N GLY A 74 -6.80 -10.34 -11.01
CA GLY A 74 -6.87 -10.63 -9.57
C GLY A 74 -7.85 -11.76 -9.26
N ALA A 75 -7.60 -12.48 -8.16
CA ALA A 75 -8.70 -13.15 -7.46
C ALA A 75 -9.75 -12.09 -7.11
N GLU A 76 -11.05 -12.43 -7.10
CA GLU A 76 -12.19 -11.49 -7.03
C GLU A 76 -12.14 -10.45 -5.88
N ASP A 77 -11.21 -10.62 -4.92
CA ASP A 77 -10.96 -9.73 -3.80
C ASP A 77 -9.62 -8.97 -3.81
N GLU A 78 -8.61 -9.33 -4.58
CA GLU A 78 -7.27 -8.73 -4.42
C GLU A 78 -6.98 -7.68 -5.49
N THR A 79 -7.28 -6.41 -5.18
CA THR A 79 -6.96 -5.26 -6.06
C THR A 79 -5.55 -4.71 -5.85
N VAL A 80 -4.92 -4.05 -6.85
CA VAL A 80 -3.62 -3.36 -6.63
C VAL A 80 -3.74 -2.33 -5.50
N GLY A 81 -4.83 -1.58 -5.46
CA GLY A 81 -5.13 -0.66 -4.38
C GLY A 81 -5.23 -1.35 -3.01
N ARG A 82 -5.83 -2.55 -2.94
CA ARG A 82 -5.88 -3.35 -1.69
C ARG A 82 -4.50 -3.87 -1.27
N VAL A 83 -3.66 -4.29 -2.22
CA VAL A 83 -2.28 -4.72 -1.91
C VAL A 83 -1.45 -3.54 -1.42
N VAL A 84 -1.55 -2.37 -2.06
CA VAL A 84 -0.88 -1.14 -1.63
C VAL A 84 -1.33 -0.72 -0.23
N ASP A 85 -2.64 -0.79 0.06
CA ASP A 85 -3.17 -0.46 1.38
C ASP A 85 -2.71 -1.43 2.48
N ARG A 86 -2.65 -2.74 2.19
CA ARG A 86 -2.07 -3.73 3.11
C ARG A 86 -0.57 -3.48 3.35
N LEU A 87 0.16 -3.11 2.31
CA LEU A 87 1.57 -2.75 2.43
C LEU A 87 1.75 -1.51 3.30
N ALA A 88 0.90 -0.50 3.12
CA ALA A 88 0.90 0.72 3.91
C ALA A 88 0.57 0.45 5.39
N GLU A 89 -0.38 -0.44 5.67
CA GLU A 89 -0.71 -0.88 7.03
C GLU A 89 0.50 -1.54 7.73
N LEU A 90 1.15 -2.49 7.06
CA LEU A 90 2.32 -3.19 7.61
C LEU A 90 3.51 -2.26 7.81
N VAL A 91 3.74 -1.32 6.90
CA VAL A 91 4.81 -0.32 7.05
C VAL A 91 4.51 0.67 8.18
N ALA A 92 3.25 1.07 8.37
CA ALA A 92 2.87 1.90 9.51
C ALA A 92 3.14 1.17 10.85
N GLN A 93 2.82 -0.12 10.92
CA GLN A 93 3.06 -0.96 12.10
C GLN A 93 4.55 -1.15 12.41
N THR A 94 5.42 -1.20 11.39
CA THR A 94 6.87 -1.31 11.61
C THR A 94 7.51 -0.01 12.08
N HIS A 95 6.81 1.12 11.93
CA HIS A 95 7.26 2.44 12.33
C HIS A 95 6.59 2.89 13.64
N SER A 96 6.69 2.07 14.68
CA SER A 96 6.30 2.50 16.03
C SER A 96 7.31 3.53 16.55
N PRO A 97 6.89 4.74 16.96
CA PRO A 97 7.78 5.75 17.52
C PRO A 97 8.23 5.43 18.96
N ILE A 98 7.71 4.36 19.56
CA ILE A 98 8.17 3.88 20.86
C ILE A 98 9.43 3.05 20.60
N PRO A 99 10.58 3.40 21.20
CA PRO A 99 11.79 2.60 21.07
C PRO A 99 11.59 1.27 21.79
N ASP A 100 11.15 0.27 21.05
CA ASP A 100 11.28 -1.13 21.45
C ASP A 100 12.75 -1.53 21.26
N PRO A 101 13.38 -2.30 22.15
CA PRO A 101 14.65 -2.94 21.83
C PRO A 101 14.49 -3.71 20.50
N PRO A 102 15.57 -3.87 19.69
CA PRO A 102 15.50 -4.64 18.47
C PRO A 102 15.08 -6.08 18.80
N ASP A 103 13.78 -6.33 18.66
CA ASP A 103 13.14 -7.59 18.99
C ASP A 103 12.87 -8.40 17.71
N VAL A 104 12.79 -9.72 17.85
CA VAL A 104 12.43 -10.68 16.79
C VAL A 104 11.13 -10.25 16.08
N SER A 105 10.22 -9.61 16.83
CA SER A 105 8.99 -8.98 16.33
C SER A 105 9.21 -7.99 15.16
N SER A 106 10.29 -7.20 15.19
CA SER A 106 10.61 -6.24 14.11
C SER A 106 11.07 -6.94 12.83
N ALA A 107 11.85 -8.02 12.93
CA ALA A 107 12.29 -8.80 11.78
C ALA A 107 11.12 -9.55 11.13
N GLU A 108 10.23 -10.12 11.94
CA GLU A 108 9.00 -10.76 11.46
C GLU A 108 8.05 -9.78 10.77
N ALA A 109 7.93 -8.55 11.29
CA ALA A 109 7.12 -7.50 10.66
C ALA A 109 7.68 -7.11 9.28
N TRP A 110 9.01 -6.93 9.16
CA TRP A 110 9.64 -6.66 7.86
C TRP A 110 9.56 -7.83 6.89
N MET A 111 9.55 -9.07 7.37
CA MET A 111 9.31 -10.25 6.52
C MET A 111 7.91 -10.19 5.87
N ARG A 112 6.86 -9.86 6.64
CA ARG A 112 5.51 -9.68 6.09
C ARG A 112 5.41 -8.53 5.10
N VAL A 113 6.14 -7.44 5.34
CA VAL A 113 6.25 -6.34 4.37
C VAL A 113 6.86 -6.85 3.05
N SER A 114 7.92 -7.66 3.11
CA SER A 114 8.54 -8.22 1.92
C SER A 114 7.58 -9.12 1.13
N GLU A 115 6.84 -10.00 1.80
CA GLU A 115 5.88 -10.90 1.15
C GLU A 115 4.79 -10.13 0.38
N VAL A 116 4.22 -9.09 0.99
CA VAL A 116 3.20 -8.25 0.34
C VAL A 116 3.80 -7.41 -0.78
N ALA A 117 5.04 -6.92 -0.60
CA ALA A 117 5.76 -6.19 -1.63
C ALA A 117 6.07 -7.06 -2.86
N ASP A 118 6.39 -8.34 -2.66
CA ASP A 118 6.61 -9.30 -3.74
C ASP A 118 5.30 -9.60 -4.49
N SER A 119 4.19 -9.75 -3.78
CA SER A 119 2.86 -9.87 -4.40
C SER A 119 2.52 -8.65 -5.27
N TYR A 120 2.74 -7.44 -4.76
CA TYR A 120 2.58 -6.20 -5.53
C TYR A 120 3.44 -6.19 -6.80
N GLN A 121 4.71 -6.57 -6.69
CA GLN A 121 5.63 -6.57 -7.82
C GLN A 121 5.19 -7.57 -8.89
N GLY A 122 4.74 -8.77 -8.49
CA GLY A 122 4.18 -9.76 -9.39
C GLY A 122 2.96 -9.24 -10.16
N LEU A 123 2.03 -8.56 -9.47
CA LEU A 123 0.86 -7.95 -10.11
C LEU A 123 1.25 -6.86 -11.12
N VAL A 124 2.19 -5.98 -10.75
CA VAL A 124 2.67 -4.91 -11.65
C VAL A 124 3.36 -5.49 -12.88
N ASP A 125 4.16 -6.53 -12.72
CA ASP A 125 4.87 -7.16 -13.83
C ASP A 125 3.91 -7.91 -14.76
N GLY A 126 2.89 -8.60 -14.21
CA GLY A 126 1.81 -9.19 -14.99
C GLY A 126 1.02 -8.16 -15.80
N LEU A 127 0.69 -7.02 -15.19
CA LEU A 127 0.01 -5.89 -15.86
C LEU A 127 0.86 -5.25 -16.96
N ARG A 128 2.19 -5.20 -16.79
CA ARG A 128 3.12 -4.67 -17.80
C ARG A 128 3.30 -5.62 -18.98
N ALA A 129 3.44 -6.92 -18.70
CA ALA A 129 3.62 -7.94 -19.71
C ALA A 129 2.33 -8.21 -20.49
N GLY A 130 1.18 -7.84 -19.92
CA GLY A 130 -0.12 -8.11 -20.50
C GLY A 130 -0.49 -9.61 -20.48
N THR A 131 0.19 -10.38 -19.65
CA THR A 131 0.11 -11.85 -19.58
C THR A 131 -0.50 -12.30 -18.27
N CYS A 132 -1.72 -11.83 -17.99
CA CYS A 132 -2.47 -12.30 -16.84
C CYS A 132 -2.97 -13.73 -17.07
#